data_AF-X1BNA6-F1
#
_entry.id   AF-X1BNA6-F1
#
_cell.length_a   1.000
_cell.length_b   1.000
_cell.length_c   1.000
_cell.angle_alpha   90.00
_cell.angle_beta   90.00
_cell.angle_gamma   90.00
#
_symmetry.space_group_name_H-M   'P 1'
#
loop_
_entity.id
_entity.type
_entity.pdbx_description
1 polymer ?
#
loop_
_entity_poly.entity_id
_entity_poly.type
_entity_poly.pdbx_seq_one_letter_code
_entity_poly.pdbx_strand_id
1 'polypeptide(L)'
;MKSNAKLKIIILITLGIIFALALIITANLSFNTANDDVINLDKENPKTSEISRKIHIINNSGWVDFRNAGNCTGSGTYSDPYVIEDLEIDGEGSGNSILIENSNVYFKIVNCTLYNAEWGSEAGIGLLNVNNSQLIGNNCSYSQLGIVFGDGWGGGSC
;
A
#
# COMPACT_ATOMS: atom_id res chain seq x y z
N MET A 1 17.48 -68.57 6.76
CA MET A 1 17.92 -67.39 7.54
C MET A 1 16.97 -67.17 8.71
N LYS A 2 17.44 -67.25 9.96
CA LYS A 2 16.60 -66.98 11.14
C LYS A 2 16.25 -65.49 11.18
N SER A 3 14.95 -65.19 11.11
CA SER A 3 14.42 -63.84 11.26
C SER A 3 14.74 -63.30 12.66
N ASN A 4 15.64 -62.31 12.78
CA ASN A 4 15.88 -61.61 14.03
C ASN A 4 14.72 -60.66 14.31
N ALA A 5 13.82 -61.04 15.22
CA ALA A 5 12.65 -60.22 15.58
C ALA A 5 13.04 -58.77 15.95
N LYS A 6 14.21 -58.58 16.58
CA LYS A 6 14.78 -57.25 16.87
C LYS A 6 15.07 -56.43 15.60
N LEU A 7 15.62 -57.07 14.56
CA LEU A 7 15.91 -56.41 13.28
C LEU A 7 14.62 -55.98 12.57
N LYS A 8 13.57 -56.80 12.62
CA LYS A 8 12.25 -56.45 12.07
C LYS A 8 11.61 -55.27 12.78
N ILE A 9 11.73 -55.21 14.11
CA ILE A 9 11.23 -54.08 14.91
C ILE A 9 11.98 -52.80 14.56
N ILE A 10 13.31 -52.85 14.42
CA ILE A 10 14.11 -51.69 14.03
C ILE A 10 13.70 -51.18 12.64
N ILE A 11 13.50 -52.09 11.67
CA ILE A 11 13.05 -51.75 10.32
C ILE A 11 11.66 -51.08 10.34
N LEU A 12 10.73 -51.58 11.15
CA LEU A 12 9.39 -50.99 11.27
C LEU A 12 9.42 -49.59 11.89
N ILE A 13 10.28 -49.37 12.90
CA ILE A 13 10.45 -48.06 13.53
C ILE A 13 11.06 -47.06 12.53
N THR A 14 12.09 -47.45 11.77
CA THR A 14 12.71 -46.56 10.78
C THR A 14 11.76 -46.21 9.65
N LEU A 15 10.96 -47.16 9.15
CA LEU A 15 9.89 -46.91 8.18
C LEU A 15 8.84 -45.93 8.70
N GLY A 16 8.43 -46.06 9.95
CA GLY A 16 7.47 -45.14 10.59
C GLY A 16 8.00 -43.70 10.69
N ILE A 17 9.27 -43.54 11.05
CA ILE A 17 9.92 -42.21 11.11
C ILE A 17 10.03 -41.58 9.72
N ILE A 18 10.42 -42.36 8.70
CA ILE A 18 10.49 -41.87 7.31
C ILE A 18 9.12 -41.42 6.81
N PHE A 19 8.07 -42.18 7.13
CA PHE A 19 6.70 -41.83 6.76
C PHE A 19 6.23 -40.52 7.43
N ALA A 20 6.52 -40.34 8.72
CA ALA A 20 6.20 -39.11 9.44
C ALA A 20 6.96 -37.89 8.87
N LEU A 21 8.25 -38.05 8.53
CA LEU A 21 9.05 -36.99 7.90
C LEU A 21 8.52 -36.62 6.51
N ALA A 22 8.08 -37.60 5.72
CA ALA A 22 7.49 -37.37 4.41
C ALA A 22 6.23 -36.49 4.50
N LEU A 23 5.36 -36.74 5.49
CA LEU A 23 4.14 -35.93 5.72
C LEU A 23 4.46 -34.47 6.07
N ILE A 24 5.49 -34.23 6.88
CA ILE A 24 5.93 -32.87 7.25
C ILE A 24 6.46 -32.12 6.01
N ILE A 25 7.23 -32.80 5.15
CA ILE A 25 7.73 -32.22 3.90
C ILE A 25 6.56 -31.87 2.96
N THR A 26 5.57 -32.77 2.81
CA THR A 26 4.40 -32.51 1.96
C THR A 26 3.56 -31.33 2.46
N ALA A 27 3.36 -31.20 3.78
CA ALA A 27 2.65 -30.07 4.37
C ALA A 27 3.37 -28.73 4.09
N ASN A 28 4.68 -28.68 4.27
CA ASN A 28 5.48 -27.48 3.97
C ASN A 28 5.48 -27.13 2.47
N LEU A 29 5.53 -28.14 1.58
CA LEU A 29 5.36 -27.90 0.15
C LEU A 29 3.97 -27.32 -0.16
N SER A 30 2.90 -27.86 0.42
CA SER A 30 1.54 -27.34 0.18
C SER A 30 1.35 -25.90 0.66
N PHE A 31 2.05 -25.50 1.73
CA PHE A 31 2.06 -24.12 2.21
C PHE A 31 2.82 -23.17 1.27
N ASN A 32 3.90 -23.65 0.65
CA ASN A 32 4.65 -22.88 -0.34
C ASN A 32 3.91 -22.82 -1.68
N THR A 33 3.27 -23.90 -2.12
CA THR A 33 2.48 -23.94 -3.36
C THR A 33 1.18 -23.15 -3.24
N ALA A 34 0.53 -23.12 -2.07
CA ALA A 34 -0.60 -22.23 -1.80
C ALA A 34 -0.20 -20.73 -1.79
N ASN A 35 1.08 -20.43 -1.62
CA ASN A 35 1.64 -19.08 -1.79
C ASN A 35 2.15 -18.81 -3.22
N ASP A 36 2.34 -19.84 -4.06
CA ASP A 36 2.75 -19.70 -5.47
C ASP A 36 1.55 -19.60 -6.43
N ASP A 37 0.34 -20.01 -6.01
CA ASP A 37 -0.90 -19.85 -6.80
C ASP A 37 -1.52 -18.42 -6.73
N VAL A 38 -0.79 -17.45 -6.20
CA VAL A 38 -1.00 -16.01 -6.38
C VAL A 38 0.42 -15.49 -6.67
N ILE A 39 0.85 -15.22 -7.88
CA ILE A 39 0.49 -14.02 -8.67
C ILE A 39 0.89 -14.30 -10.13
N ASN A 40 -0.06 -14.72 -10.95
CA ASN A 40 -0.04 -14.34 -12.36
C ASN A 40 -0.77 -13.00 -12.47
N LEU A 41 -0.17 -11.95 -11.88
CA LEU A 41 -0.37 -10.63 -12.42
C LEU A 41 0.36 -10.71 -13.75
N ASP A 42 -0.41 -10.90 -14.83
CA ASP A 42 0.03 -10.39 -16.11
C ASP A 42 0.70 -9.05 -15.81
N LYS A 43 2.00 -8.99 -16.10
CA LYS A 43 2.67 -7.73 -16.34
C LYS A 43 1.90 -7.06 -17.49
N GLU A 44 0.73 -6.48 -17.19
CA GLU A 44 0.58 -5.09 -17.53
C GLU A 44 1.83 -4.46 -16.95
N ASN A 45 2.78 -4.24 -17.85
CA ASN A 45 3.96 -3.44 -17.63
C ASN A 45 3.53 -2.35 -16.64
N PRO A 46 4.08 -2.29 -15.40
CA PRO A 46 3.68 -1.24 -14.47
C PRO A 46 3.79 0.01 -15.31
N LYS A 47 2.67 0.69 -15.57
CA LYS A 47 2.68 1.93 -16.34
C LYS A 47 3.82 2.69 -15.70
N THR A 48 4.91 2.90 -16.44
CA THR A 48 6.00 3.77 -15.98
C THR A 48 5.26 4.99 -15.50
N SER A 49 5.22 5.19 -14.17
CA SER A 49 4.17 5.96 -13.51
C SER A 49 3.90 7.17 -14.37
N GLU A 50 2.71 7.24 -14.96
CA GLU A 50 2.33 8.43 -15.71
C GLU A 50 2.53 9.57 -14.72
N ILE A 51 3.48 10.49 -14.96
CA ILE A 51 3.76 11.58 -14.03
C ILE A 51 2.43 12.28 -13.83
N SER A 52 1.85 12.09 -12.66
CA SER A 52 0.53 12.62 -12.39
C SER A 52 0.68 14.09 -12.11
N ARG A 53 -0.25 14.88 -12.63
CA ARG A 53 -0.39 16.27 -12.20
C ARG A 53 -0.63 16.30 -10.70
N LYS A 54 -0.32 17.43 -10.08
CA LYS A 54 -0.67 17.72 -8.69
C LYS A 54 -2.15 17.41 -8.44
N ILE A 55 -2.42 16.84 -7.27
CA ILE A 55 -3.78 16.46 -6.86
C ILE A 55 -4.27 17.48 -5.85
N HIS A 56 -5.46 18.03 -6.10
CA HIS A 56 -6.14 18.90 -5.16
C HIS A 56 -7.59 18.45 -5.01
N ILE A 57 -7.95 18.02 -3.80
CA ILE A 57 -9.31 17.56 -3.47
C ILE A 57 -9.87 18.45 -2.37
N ILE A 58 -11.02 19.06 -2.63
CA ILE A 58 -11.70 19.96 -1.68
C ILE A 58 -13.07 19.37 -1.34
N ASN A 59 -13.32 19.19 -0.03
CA ASN A 59 -14.52 18.60 0.54
C ASN A 59 -14.79 17.15 0.11
N ASN A 60 -15.83 16.55 0.68
CA ASN A 60 -16.27 15.19 0.34
C ASN A 60 -16.74 15.06 -1.12
N SER A 61 -17.30 16.12 -1.72
CA SER A 61 -17.72 16.09 -3.12
C SER A 61 -16.54 15.99 -4.09
N GLY A 62 -15.40 16.62 -3.76
CA GLY A 62 -14.19 16.54 -4.58
C GLY A 62 -13.69 15.11 -4.74
N TRP A 63 -13.84 14.27 -3.72
CA TRP A 63 -13.51 12.84 -3.81
C TRP A 63 -14.39 12.09 -4.79
N VAL A 64 -15.70 12.40 -4.82
CA VAL A 64 -16.64 11.78 -5.75
C VAL A 64 -16.26 12.15 -7.19
N ASP A 65 -15.95 13.42 -7.44
CA ASP A 65 -15.53 13.89 -8.76
C ASP A 65 -14.21 13.24 -9.19
N PHE A 66 -13.23 13.17 -8.28
CA PHE A 66 -11.92 12.57 -8.52
C PHE A 66 -12.04 11.07 -8.84
N ARG A 67 -12.88 10.35 -8.10
CA ARG A 67 -13.20 8.93 -8.33
C ARG A 67 -13.94 8.73 -9.65
N ASN A 68 -14.92 9.57 -9.96
CA ASN A 68 -15.68 9.47 -11.21
C ASN A 68 -14.83 9.77 -12.46
N ALA A 69 -13.75 10.55 -12.31
CA ALA A 69 -12.73 10.73 -13.33
C ALA A 69 -11.79 9.51 -13.50
N GLY A 70 -11.91 8.49 -12.65
CA GLY A 70 -11.10 7.29 -12.68
C GLY A 70 -9.73 7.42 -12.01
N ASN A 71 -9.51 8.49 -11.22
CA ASN A 71 -8.21 8.78 -10.62
C ASN A 71 -8.00 8.11 -9.24
N CYS A 72 -9.04 7.51 -8.67
CA CYS A 72 -8.95 6.71 -7.45
C CYS A 72 -10.01 5.60 -7.43
N THR A 73 -9.81 4.63 -6.53
CA THR A 73 -10.78 3.55 -6.27
C THR A 73 -11.50 3.77 -4.95
N GLY A 74 -12.49 2.90 -4.65
CA GLY A 74 -13.26 2.93 -3.39
C GLY A 74 -14.48 3.84 -3.38
N SER A 75 -15.11 3.94 -2.20
CA SER A 75 -16.35 4.72 -1.96
C SER A 75 -16.26 5.73 -0.80
N GLY A 76 -15.14 5.76 -0.09
CA GLY A 76 -14.91 6.70 1.02
C GLY A 76 -15.51 6.25 2.36
N THR A 77 -15.94 4.99 2.47
CA THR A 77 -16.46 4.40 3.71
C THR A 77 -15.32 3.73 4.51
N TYR A 78 -15.54 3.46 5.79
CA TYR A 78 -14.50 2.80 6.62
C TYR A 78 -14.04 1.46 6.03
N SER A 79 -14.98 0.65 5.53
CA SER A 79 -14.68 -0.66 4.92
C SER A 79 -14.17 -0.56 3.49
N ASP A 80 -14.43 0.56 2.81
CA ASP A 80 -14.06 0.79 1.41
C ASP A 80 -13.62 2.25 1.22
N PRO A 81 -12.44 2.63 1.76
CA PRO A 81 -11.93 3.99 1.71
C PRO A 81 -11.54 4.36 0.28
N TYR A 82 -11.51 5.66 -0.04
CA TYR A 82 -10.89 6.09 -1.29
C TYR A 82 -9.40 5.76 -1.31
N VAL A 83 -8.86 5.28 -2.43
CA VAL A 83 -7.44 4.91 -2.54
C VAL A 83 -6.77 5.62 -3.69
N ILE A 84 -5.75 6.41 -3.37
CA ILE A 84 -4.78 6.99 -4.30
C ILE A 84 -3.50 6.15 -4.13
N GLU A 85 -3.06 5.45 -5.17
CA GLU A 85 -1.92 4.53 -5.05
C GLU A 85 -1.03 4.48 -6.30
N ASP A 86 0.23 4.12 -6.08
CA ASP A 86 1.24 3.85 -7.13
C ASP A 86 1.48 5.02 -8.10
N LEU A 87 1.38 6.26 -7.60
CA LEU A 87 1.61 7.48 -8.39
C LEU A 87 2.97 8.13 -8.10
N GLU A 88 3.63 8.58 -9.15
CA GLU A 88 4.72 9.54 -9.13
C GLU A 88 4.17 10.95 -9.46
N ILE A 89 4.34 11.90 -8.53
CA ILE A 89 3.74 13.23 -8.60
C ILE A 89 4.83 14.30 -8.47
N ASP A 90 4.95 15.12 -9.52
CA ASP A 90 5.80 16.31 -9.53
C ASP A 90 5.03 17.49 -8.92
N GLY A 91 5.60 18.10 -7.88
CA GLY A 91 5.11 19.32 -7.26
C GLY A 91 5.36 20.58 -8.10
N GLU A 92 6.02 20.47 -9.25
CA GLU A 92 6.27 21.56 -10.21
C GLU A 92 7.02 22.76 -9.60
N GLY A 93 7.77 22.55 -8.51
CA GLY A 93 8.54 23.56 -7.80
C GLY A 93 7.71 24.53 -6.95
N SER A 94 6.39 24.27 -6.79
CA SER A 94 5.50 25.11 -5.98
C SER A 94 4.17 24.41 -5.67
N GLY A 95 3.56 24.72 -4.53
CA GLY A 95 2.38 24.10 -3.95
C GLY A 95 2.59 22.66 -3.48
N ASN A 96 1.59 22.11 -2.79
CA ASN A 96 1.63 20.71 -2.37
C ASN A 96 1.46 19.76 -3.56
N SER A 97 2.17 18.63 -3.59
CA SER A 97 1.97 17.60 -4.64
C SER A 97 0.59 16.95 -4.52
N ILE A 98 0.17 16.63 -3.30
CA ILE A 98 -1.22 16.30 -2.95
C ILE A 98 -1.71 17.27 -1.88
N LEU A 99 -2.82 17.96 -2.16
CA LEU A 99 -3.55 18.76 -1.18
C LEU A 99 -4.97 18.21 -1.01
N ILE A 100 -5.35 17.86 0.21
CA ILE A 100 -6.72 17.47 0.55
C ILE A 100 -7.23 18.38 1.66
N GLU A 101 -8.40 18.98 1.45
CA GLU A 101 -8.97 19.97 2.35
C GLU A 101 -10.42 19.66 2.72
N ASN A 102 -10.78 19.89 3.98
CA ASN A 102 -12.16 19.87 4.50
C ASN A 102 -12.90 18.53 4.26
N SER A 103 -12.21 17.42 4.46
CA SER A 103 -12.71 16.09 4.16
C SER A 103 -12.82 15.23 5.40
N ASN A 104 -13.95 14.53 5.58
CA ASN A 104 -14.12 13.57 6.67
C ASN A 104 -14.40 12.14 6.18
N VAL A 105 -14.33 11.89 4.87
CA VAL A 105 -14.39 10.53 4.32
C VAL A 105 -13.13 9.73 4.67
N TYR A 106 -13.23 8.40 4.59
CA TYR A 106 -12.08 7.52 4.78
C TYR A 106 -11.27 7.46 3.48
N PHE A 107 -9.96 7.66 3.56
CA PHE A 107 -9.09 7.53 2.40
C PHE A 107 -7.67 7.06 2.75
N LYS A 108 -6.97 6.55 1.74
CA LYS A 108 -5.59 6.07 1.78
C LYS A 108 -4.78 6.73 0.68
N ILE A 109 -3.54 7.10 1.00
CA ILE A 109 -2.49 7.42 0.03
C ILE A 109 -1.40 6.38 0.21
N VAL A 110 -1.17 5.56 -0.83
CA VAL A 110 -0.37 4.33 -0.73
C VAL A 110 0.72 4.28 -1.78
N ASN A 111 1.96 4.03 -1.38
CA ASN A 111 3.08 3.78 -2.29
C ASN A 111 3.30 4.89 -3.36
N CYS A 112 2.97 6.14 -3.04
CA CYS A 112 3.19 7.27 -3.94
C CYS A 112 4.59 7.86 -3.74
N THR A 113 5.20 8.34 -4.82
CA THR A 113 6.45 9.14 -4.79
C THR A 113 6.13 10.59 -5.12
N LEU A 114 6.41 11.50 -4.19
CA LEU A 114 6.07 12.92 -4.28
C LEU A 114 7.35 13.75 -4.13
N TYR A 115 7.64 14.57 -5.13
CA TYR A 115 8.87 15.36 -5.18
C TYR A 115 8.61 16.77 -5.72
N ASN A 116 9.58 17.68 -5.53
CA ASN A 116 9.56 19.03 -6.08
C ASN A 116 8.37 19.90 -5.61
N ALA A 117 7.86 19.67 -4.39
CA ALA A 117 7.01 20.62 -3.68
C ALA A 117 7.91 21.60 -2.89
N GLU A 118 8.35 22.67 -3.54
CA GLU A 118 9.45 23.53 -3.06
C GLU A 118 9.07 25.01 -2.97
N TRP A 119 8.14 25.39 -2.09
CA TRP A 119 8.04 26.80 -1.65
C TRP A 119 7.25 26.97 -0.34
N GLY A 120 7.72 27.83 0.56
CA GLY A 120 6.94 28.30 1.70
C GLY A 120 6.54 27.20 2.69
N SER A 121 5.23 26.94 2.81
CA SER A 121 4.64 25.95 3.73
C SER A 121 4.09 24.73 3.01
N GLU A 122 4.64 24.42 1.84
CA GLU A 122 4.14 23.40 0.93
C GLU A 122 4.84 22.07 1.18
N ALA A 123 4.08 20.98 1.03
CA ALA A 123 4.50 19.63 1.35
C ALA A 123 4.24 18.66 0.19
N GLY A 124 4.93 17.52 0.19
CA GLY A 124 4.54 16.40 -0.66
C GLY A 124 3.07 16.06 -0.44
N ILE A 125 2.65 15.91 0.82
CA ILE A 125 1.25 15.67 1.21
C ILE A 125 0.80 16.72 2.23
N GLY A 126 -0.17 17.56 1.84
CA GLY A 126 -0.84 18.52 2.72
C GLY A 126 -2.27 18.10 3.03
N LEU A 127 -2.60 17.93 4.32
CA LEU A 127 -3.93 17.55 4.79
C LEU A 127 -4.49 18.64 5.72
N LEU A 128 -5.51 19.37 5.29
CA LEU A 128 -6.04 20.53 6.01
C LEU A 128 -7.51 20.34 6.40
N ASN A 129 -7.80 20.34 7.69
CA ASN A 129 -9.13 20.03 8.24
C ASN A 129 -9.64 18.68 7.70
N VAL A 130 -8.82 17.64 7.87
CA VAL A 130 -9.07 16.30 7.35
C VAL A 130 -9.08 15.27 8.47
N ASN A 131 -9.99 14.30 8.39
CA ASN A 131 -10.07 13.15 9.29
C ASN A 131 -9.98 11.84 8.50
N ASN A 132 -9.82 10.71 9.21
CA ASN A 132 -9.98 9.35 8.66
C ASN A 132 -8.98 8.97 7.53
N SER A 133 -7.78 9.55 7.55
CA SER A 133 -6.74 9.30 6.57
C SER A 133 -5.74 8.23 7.00
N GLN A 134 -5.17 7.52 6.02
CA GLN A 134 -4.00 6.66 6.22
C GLN A 134 -2.96 6.92 5.14
N LEU A 135 -1.70 7.08 5.55
CA LEU A 135 -0.57 7.32 4.65
C LEU A 135 0.40 6.13 4.79
N ILE A 136 0.60 5.35 3.72
CA ILE A 136 1.28 4.06 3.80
C ILE A 136 2.34 3.96 2.70
N GLY A 137 3.61 3.83 3.06
CA GLY A 137 4.70 3.56 2.10
C GLY A 137 4.98 4.70 1.11
N ASN A 138 4.56 5.93 1.40
CA ASN A 138 4.81 7.08 0.52
C ASN A 138 6.24 7.60 0.68
N ASN A 139 6.86 8.00 -0.41
CA ASN A 139 8.14 8.69 -0.42
C ASN A 139 7.95 10.19 -0.70
N CYS A 140 8.29 11.04 0.27
CA CYS A 140 8.24 12.52 0.15
C CYS A 140 9.63 13.16 0.31
N SER A 141 10.74 12.42 0.11
CA SER A 141 12.09 12.85 0.49
C SER A 141 12.63 14.07 -0.27
N TYR A 142 12.00 14.43 -1.38
CA TYR A 142 12.42 15.51 -2.28
C TYR A 142 11.42 16.67 -2.30
N SER A 143 10.70 16.88 -1.20
CA SER A 143 9.81 18.02 -0.99
C SER A 143 10.34 18.86 0.16
N GLN A 144 10.05 20.17 0.18
CA GLN A 144 10.50 21.06 1.25
C GLN A 144 9.97 20.60 2.61
N LEU A 145 8.68 20.26 2.68
CA LEU A 145 8.07 19.53 3.77
C LEU A 145 7.60 18.16 3.25
N GLY A 146 7.74 17.12 4.06
CA GLY A 146 7.27 15.78 3.66
C GLY A 146 5.75 15.70 3.73
N ILE A 147 5.22 15.78 4.96
CA ILE A 147 3.80 15.64 5.26
C ILE A 147 3.40 16.75 6.25
N VAL A 148 2.31 17.45 5.97
CA VAL A 148 1.76 18.50 6.84
C VAL A 148 0.29 18.19 7.16
N PHE A 149 -0.05 18.30 8.44
CA PHE A 149 -1.42 18.32 8.94
C PHE A 149 -1.72 19.71 9.50
N GLY A 150 -2.89 20.26 9.20
CA GLY A 150 -3.31 21.53 9.76
C GLY A 150 -4.82 21.64 9.89
N ASP A 151 -5.29 22.60 10.67
CA ASP A 151 -6.72 22.87 10.88
C ASP A 151 -7.28 23.88 9.84
N GLY A 152 -6.52 24.14 8.78
CA GLY A 152 -6.79 25.14 7.74
C GLY A 152 -5.62 26.12 7.56
N TRP A 153 -5.61 26.88 6.47
CA TRP A 153 -4.71 28.02 6.31
C TRP A 153 -5.15 29.14 7.26
N GLY A 154 -4.72 29.06 8.51
CA GLY A 154 -4.78 30.20 9.41
C GLY A 154 -3.98 31.34 8.78
N GLY A 155 -4.65 32.37 8.29
CA GLY A 155 -4.05 33.67 7.99
C GLY A 155 -3.52 34.28 9.29
N GLY A 156 -2.41 33.76 9.77
CA GLY A 156 -1.68 34.22 10.94
C GLY A 156 -0.27 34.52 10.50
N SER A 157 -0.08 35.72 9.94
CA SER A 157 1.22 36.37 9.91
C SER A 157 1.76 36.43 11.35
N CYS A 158 2.78 35.63 11.63
CA CYS A 158 3.72 35.89 12.73
C CYS A 158 4.55 37.14 12.41
#